data_AF-A0A0T7G162-F1
#
_entry.id   AF-A0A0T7G162-F1
#
_cell.length_a   1.000
_cell.length_b   1.000
_cell.length_c   1.000
_cell.angle_alpha   90.00
_cell.angle_beta   90.00
_cell.angle_gamma   90.00
#
_symmetry.space_group_name_H-M   'P 1'
#
loop_
_entity.id
_entity.type
_entity.pdbx_description
1 polymer ?
#
loop_
_entity_poly.entity_id
_entity_poly.type
_entity_poly.pdbx_seq_one_letter_code
_entity_poly.pdbx_strand_id
1 'polypeptide(L)' 'MANDEERHDPEGADIGEGRGDRARKAAQAREAQRKSKAAAKLRENLMRRKTQARARRAGEEDSTEGLPAAKTDESS' A
#
# COMPACT_ATOMS: atom_id res chain seq x y z
N MET A 1 -31.80 19.79 52.28
CA MET A 1 -31.23 20.45 51.09
C MET A 1 -30.73 19.35 50.17
N ALA A 2 -31.02 19.46 48.88
CA ALA A 2 -31.00 18.37 47.90
C ALA A 2 -29.61 17.74 47.68
N ASN A 3 -29.61 16.43 47.45
CA ASN A 3 -28.52 15.69 46.81
C ASN A 3 -28.40 16.16 45.35
N ASP A 4 -27.18 16.39 44.87
CA ASP A 4 -26.86 16.37 43.44
C ASP A 4 -25.43 15.81 43.29
N GLU A 5 -25.36 14.49 43.43
CA GLU A 5 -24.29 13.66 42.86
C GLU A 5 -24.38 13.74 41.33
N GLU A 6 -23.21 13.73 40.68
CA GLU A 6 -23.00 13.42 39.26
C GLU A 6 -23.61 14.38 38.20
N ARG A 7 -22.74 15.24 37.63
CA ARG A 7 -22.69 15.43 36.17
C ARG A 7 -21.24 15.51 35.71
N HIS A 8 -20.60 14.35 35.60
CA HIS A 8 -19.44 14.19 34.73
C HIS A 8 -19.96 14.13 33.29
N ASP A 9 -19.86 15.24 32.56
CA ASP A 9 -20.08 15.26 31.11
C ASP A 9 -18.74 15.24 30.38
N PRO A 10 -18.26 14.08 29.89
CA PRO A 10 -17.22 14.02 28.87
C PRO A 10 -17.85 13.83 27.48
N GLU A 11 -19.03 14.39 27.20
CA GLU A 11 -19.62 14.34 25.85
C GLU A 11 -19.23 15.54 25.00
N GLY A 12 -17.96 15.57 24.59
CA GLY A 12 -17.45 16.50 23.57
C GLY A 12 -16.65 15.81 22.47
N ALA A 13 -16.62 14.48 22.45
CA ALA A 13 -15.68 13.70 21.65
C ALA A 13 -16.35 12.91 20.50
N ASP A 14 -17.29 13.50 19.75
CA ASP A 14 -17.57 13.04 18.38
C ASP A 14 -18.42 14.09 17.63
N ILE A 15 -17.82 15.25 17.30
CA ILE A 15 -18.41 16.09 16.25
C ILE A 15 -18.09 15.39 14.93
N GLY A 16 -18.98 14.47 14.57
CA GLY A 16 -18.82 13.47 13.53
C GLY A 16 -18.21 14.04 12.25
N GLU A 17 -17.11 13.42 11.81
CA GLU A 17 -16.51 13.70 10.52
C GLU A 17 -17.58 13.60 9.42
N GLY A 18 -17.80 14.71 8.73
CA GLY A 18 -18.68 14.77 7.58
C GLY A 18 -18.31 13.65 6.61
N ARG A 19 -19.32 13.05 5.95
CA ARG A 19 -19.10 11.94 5.00
C ARG A 19 -17.98 12.23 3.99
N GLY A 20 -17.79 13.50 3.62
CA GLY A 20 -16.70 13.97 2.78
C GLY A 20 -15.30 13.90 3.41
N ASP A 21 -15.16 14.18 4.71
CA ASP A 21 -13.89 14.07 5.44
C ASP A 21 -13.44 12.62 5.58
N ARG A 22 -14.37 11.71 5.91
CA ARG A 22 -14.09 10.27 5.94
C ARG A 22 -13.67 9.74 4.57
N ALA A 23 -14.33 10.19 3.50
CA ALA A 23 -13.95 9.82 2.13
C ALA A 23 -12.55 10.32 1.76
N ARG A 24 -12.18 11.56 2.14
CA ARG A 24 -10.84 12.11 1.93
C ARG A 24 -9.77 11.34 2.71
N LYS A 25 -10.00 11.06 3.99
CA LYS A 25 -9.09 10.26 4.83
C LYS A 25 -8.90 8.85 4.29
N ALA A 26 -9.98 8.19 3.85
CA ALA A 26 -9.91 6.87 3.22
C ALA A 26 -9.11 6.89 1.91
N ALA A 27 -9.25 7.94 1.10
CA ALA A 27 -8.46 8.10 -0.13
C ALA A 27 -6.96 8.28 0.17
N GLN A 28 -6.62 9.13 1.14
CA GLN A 28 -5.23 9.34 1.58
C GLN A 28 -4.60 8.06 2.13
N ALA A 29 -5.34 7.28 2.93
CA ALA A 29 -4.88 6.00 3.44
C ALA A 29 -4.58 5.00 2.32
N ARG A 30 -5.42 4.94 1.28
CA ARG A 30 -5.18 4.09 0.10
C ARG A 30 -3.95 4.53 -0.68
N GLU A 31 -3.74 5.83 -0.84
CA GLU A 31 -2.55 6.35 -1.51
C GLU A 31 -1.26 6.01 -0.74
N ALA A 32 -1.27 6.18 0.58
CA ALA A 32 -0.16 5.78 1.44
C ALA A 32 0.15 4.28 1.33
N GLN A 33 -0.88 3.43 1.30
CA GLN A 33 -0.72 1.98 1.09
C GLN A 33 -0.15 1.64 -0.30
N ARG A 34 -0.54 2.38 -1.35
CA ARG A 34 0.06 2.19 -2.69
C ARG A 34 1.54 2.55 -2.69
N LYS A 35 1.92 3.65 -2.05
CA LYS A 35 3.31 4.08 -1.93
C LYS A 35 4.15 3.06 -1.15
N SER A 36 3.65 2.54 -0.03
CA SER A 36 4.38 1.54 0.75
C SER A 36 4.57 0.22 -0.02
N LYS A 37 3.53 -0.26 -0.71
CA LYS A 37 3.61 -1.43 -1.59
C LYS A 37 4.60 -1.23 -2.74
N ALA A 38 4.60 -0.05 -3.37
CA ALA A 38 5.53 0.28 -4.44
C ALA A 38 6.99 0.28 -3.95
N ALA A 39 7.26 0.86 -2.78
CA ALA A 39 8.59 0.86 -2.19
C ALA A 39 9.08 -0.56 -1.82
N ALA A 40 8.21 -1.39 -1.24
CA ALA A 40 8.53 -2.79 -0.93
C ALA A 40 8.85 -3.58 -2.21
N LYS A 41 7.99 -3.46 -3.23
CA LYS A 41 8.19 -4.11 -4.53
C LYS A 41 9.47 -3.63 -5.23
N LEU A 42 9.82 -2.35 -5.10
CA LEU A 42 11.06 -1.82 -5.66
C LEU A 42 12.29 -2.46 -5.00
N ARG A 43 12.30 -2.58 -3.66
CA ARG A 43 13.40 -3.24 -2.93
C ARG A 43 13.57 -4.70 -3.39
N GLU A 44 12.47 -5.44 -3.49
CA GLU A 44 12.48 -6.81 -3.98
C GLU A 44 13.04 -6.91 -5.41
N ASN A 45 12.58 -6.04 -6.31
CA ASN A 45 13.06 -6.00 -7.70
C ASN A 45 14.55 -5.69 -7.79
N LEU A 46 15.06 -4.76 -6.98
CA LEU A 46 16.48 -4.43 -6.93
C LEU A 46 17.30 -5.62 -6.42
N MET A 47 16.83 -6.32 -5.39
CA MET A 47 17.50 -7.52 -4.88
C MET A 47 17.51 -8.64 -5.91
N ARG A 48 16.39 -8.90 -6.60
CA ARG A 48 16.31 -9.89 -7.68
C ARG A 48 17.28 -9.57 -8.82
N ARG A 49 17.33 -8.31 -9.27
CA ARG A 49 18.28 -7.85 -10.30
C ARG A 49 19.74 -8.00 -9.85
N LYS A 50 20.05 -7.71 -8.58
CA LYS A 50 21.40 -7.87 -8.02
C LYS A 50 21.84 -9.33 -8.04
N THR A 51 20.98 -10.25 -7.61
CA THR A 51 21.26 -11.69 -7.65
C THR A 51 21.48 -12.16 -9.08
N GLN A 52 20.59 -11.76 -9.99
CA GLN A 52 20.70 -12.12 -11.41
C GLN A 52 21.98 -11.59 -12.05
N ALA A 53 22.37 -10.34 -11.78
CA ALA A 53 23.62 -9.78 -12.28
C ALA A 53 24.87 -10.51 -11.74
N ARG A 54 24.80 -11.02 -10.51
CA ARG A 54 25.86 -11.86 -9.93
C ARG A 54 25.92 -13.22 -10.61
N ALA A 55 24.78 -13.88 -10.78
CA ALA A 55 24.67 -15.18 -11.46
C ALA A 55 25.25 -15.11 -12.89
N ARG A 56 24.87 -14.09 -13.67
CA ARG A 56 25.42 -13.85 -15.02
C ARG A 56 26.93 -13.65 -15.03
N ARG A 57 27.50 -12.95 -14.02
CA ARG A 57 28.96 -12.79 -13.91
C ARG A 57 29.66 -14.10 -13.54
N ALA A 58 29.01 -14.93 -12.72
CA ALA A 58 29.51 -16.25 -12.34
C ALA A 58 29.35 -17.31 -13.44
N GLY A 59 28.66 -16.99 -14.55
CA GLY A 59 28.34 -17.95 -15.61
C GLY A 59 27.26 -18.94 -15.21
N GLU A 60 26.49 -18.66 -14.16
CA GLU A 60 25.33 -19.47 -13.77
C GLU A 60 24.20 -19.30 -14.80
N GLU A 61 23.46 -20.38 -15.06
CA GLU A 61 22.32 -20.40 -15.97
C GLU A 61 21.21 -19.46 -15.47
N ASP A 62 20.74 -18.54 -16.32
CA ASP A 62 19.68 -17.59 -15.96
C ASP A 62 18.33 -18.32 -16.02
N SER A 63 17.89 -18.87 -14.89
CA SER A 63 16.63 -19.63 -14.77
C SER A 63 15.36 -18.78 -14.94
N THR A 64 15.47 -17.56 -15.47
CA THR A 64 14.29 -16.75 -15.75
C THR A 64 13.54 -17.29 -16.96
N GLU A 65 12.34 -17.82 -16.71
CA GLU A 65 11.34 -18.02 -17.74
C GLU A 65 11.07 -16.68 -18.45
N GLY A 66 11.14 -16.69 -19.79
CA GLY A 66 10.95 -15.50 -20.61
C GLY A 66 9.63 -14.80 -20.31
N LEU A 67 9.63 -13.47 -20.37
CA LEU A 67 8.39 -12.69 -20.26
C LEU A 67 7.42 -13.17 -21.37
N PRO A 68 6.14 -13.41 -21.05
CA PRO A 68 5.16 -13.77 -22.08
C PRO A 68 5.17 -12.68 -23.14
N ALA A 69 5.23 -13.09 -24.41
CA ALA A 69 5.11 -12.16 -25.52
C ALA A 69 3.86 -11.31 -25.29
N ALA A 70 4.00 -9.98 -25.38
CA ALA A 70 2.84 -9.09 -25.32
C ALA A 70 1.84 -9.61 -26.35
N LYS A 71 0.59 -9.85 -25.93
CA LYS A 71 -0.50 -10.37 -26.76
C LYS A 71 -0.50 -9.62 -28.11
N THR A 72 0.10 -10.24 -29.12
CA THR A 72 -0.19 -9.94 -30.51
C THR A 72 -1.46 -10.73 -30.77
N ASP A 73 -2.50 -10.03 -31.21
CA ASP A 73 -3.85 -10.52 -31.47
C ASP A 73 -4.82 -10.33 -30.31
N GLU A 74 -5.64 -9.29 -30.45
CA GLU A 74 -7.05 -9.12 -30.08
C GLU A 74 -7.31 -7.60 -30.09
N SER A 75 -7.30 -7.04 -31.29
CA SER A 75 -7.93 -5.75 -31.61
C SER A 75 -8.78 -5.98 -32.85
N SER A 76 -9.98 -6.53 -32.60
CA SER A 76 -11.18 -6.40 -33.42
C SER A 76 -12.34 -5.99 -32.52
#